data_AF-A0AAV2KT06-F1
#
_entry.id   AF-A0AAV2KT06-F1
#
_cell.length_a   1.000
_cell.length_b   1.000
_cell.length_c   1.000
_cell.angle_alpha   90.00
_cell.angle_beta   90.00
_cell.angle_gamma   90.00
#
_symmetry.space_group_name_H-M   'P 1'
#
loop_
_entity.id
_entity.type
_entity.pdbx_description
1 polymer ?
#
loop_
_entity_poly.entity_id
_entity_poly.type
_entity_poly.pdbx_seq_one_letter_code
_entity_poly.pdbx_strand_id
1 'polypeptide(L)'
;MGVRSSGVMGVRRWGDGSEEVSAGDGSEEVSAGDGSEEVSVGDGVRSEEVSVGDGGEEVSVDDGSEEVSAGDGSEEVSAGDGGEEVSVGDGSEEVSDGGEEVRVMGVRR
;
A
#
# COMPACT_ATOMS: atom_id res chain seq x y z
N MET A 1 -8.93 6.03 15.00
CA MET A 1 -9.48 4.81 15.61
C MET A 1 -9.26 3.66 14.62
N GLY A 2 -8.24 2.81 14.82
CA GLY A 2 -7.99 1.68 13.94
C GLY A 2 -9.05 0.59 14.09
N VAL A 3 -9.79 0.31 13.02
CA VAL A 3 -10.73 -0.82 12.96
C VAL A 3 -9.95 -2.10 12.69
N ARG A 4 -10.17 -3.15 13.48
CA ARG A 4 -9.57 -4.49 13.32
C ARG A 4 -10.71 -5.45 13.03
N SER A 5 -10.78 -5.99 11.82
CA SER A 5 -11.76 -7.02 11.44
C SER A 5 -11.08 -8.37 11.34
N SER A 6 -11.70 -9.40 11.93
CA SER A 6 -11.16 -10.75 12.05
C SER A 6 -11.81 -11.65 11.01
N GLY A 7 -10.99 -12.31 10.19
CA GLY A 7 -11.27 -13.64 9.63
C GLY A 7 -12.34 -13.73 8.54
N VAL A 8 -12.18 -12.98 7.46
CA VAL A 8 -12.67 -13.14 6.06
C VAL A 8 -12.17 -11.88 5.35
N MET A 9 -11.72 -11.96 4.08
CA MET A 9 -11.23 -10.84 3.24
C MET A 9 -11.48 -9.46 3.86
N GLY A 10 -10.45 -8.95 4.54
CA GLY A 10 -10.59 -7.86 5.49
C GLY A 10 -10.52 -6.52 4.77
N VAL A 11 -11.66 -5.94 4.39
CA VAL A 11 -11.67 -4.55 3.89
C VAL A 11 -11.42 -3.59 5.04
N ARG A 12 -10.34 -2.82 4.95
CA ARG A 12 -9.96 -1.84 5.96
C ARG A 12 -9.80 -0.48 5.32
N ARG A 13 -10.71 0.44 5.69
CA ARG A 13 -10.78 1.78 5.10
C ARG A 13 -10.52 2.85 6.14
N TRP A 14 -9.62 3.77 5.84
CA TRP A 14 -9.34 4.97 6.62
C TRP A 14 -9.89 6.21 5.91
N GLY A 15 -9.92 7.32 6.65
CA GLY A 15 -10.47 8.58 6.17
C GLY A 15 -9.35 9.50 5.70
N ASP A 16 -9.68 10.78 5.57
CA ASP A 16 -8.72 11.80 5.17
C ASP A 16 -7.96 12.33 6.40
N GLY A 17 -6.66 12.59 6.24
CA GLY A 17 -5.82 13.17 7.28
C GLY A 17 -4.48 12.46 7.45
N SER A 18 -3.95 12.52 8.68
CA SER A 18 -2.72 11.80 9.02
C SER A 18 -3.08 10.55 9.80
N GLU A 19 -3.00 9.40 9.14
CA GLU A 19 -3.42 8.12 9.68
C GLU A 19 -2.36 7.05 9.56
N GLU A 20 -2.17 6.32 10.66
CA GLU A 20 -1.39 5.08 10.69
C GLU A 20 -2.34 3.90 10.41
N VAL A 21 -2.02 3.17 9.35
CA VAL A 21 -2.83 2.13 8.73
C VAL A 21 -2.02 0.84 8.78
N SER A 22 -2.49 -0.16 9.53
CA SER A 22 -1.79 -1.46 9.60
C SER A 22 -2.73 -2.64 9.37
N ALA A 23 -2.33 -3.45 8.39
CA ALA A 23 -2.86 -4.76 8.02
C ALA A 23 -1.86 -5.84 8.44
N GLY A 24 -2.37 -7.02 8.82
CA GLY A 24 -1.57 -8.15 9.27
C GLY A 24 -1.70 -9.33 8.31
N ASP A 25 -1.26 -10.52 8.72
CA ASP A 25 -1.14 -11.64 7.78
C ASP A 25 -2.49 -12.08 7.16
N GLY A 26 -2.52 -12.18 5.83
CA GLY A 26 -3.59 -12.83 5.05
C GLY A 26 -4.15 -11.95 3.93
N SER A 27 -5.16 -12.43 3.20
CA SER A 27 -5.79 -11.65 2.13
C SER A 27 -6.60 -10.49 2.70
N GLU A 28 -6.03 -9.29 2.63
CA GLU A 28 -6.63 -8.05 3.10
C GLU A 28 -6.74 -7.02 1.97
N GLU A 29 -7.78 -6.19 2.03
CA GLU A 29 -7.97 -5.05 1.13
C GLU A 29 -7.81 -3.78 1.98
N VAL A 30 -6.72 -3.06 1.78
CA VAL A 30 -6.34 -1.87 2.54
C VAL A 30 -6.65 -0.65 1.69
N SER A 31 -7.41 0.31 2.23
CA SER A 31 -7.71 1.58 1.55
C SER A 31 -7.49 2.75 2.50
N ALA A 32 -6.47 3.57 2.24
CA ALA A 32 -6.32 4.89 2.88
C ALA A 32 -7.08 5.96 2.08
N GLY A 33 -7.33 7.11 2.73
CA GLY A 33 -8.01 8.25 2.13
C GLY A 33 -7.01 9.18 1.45
N ASP A 34 -7.34 10.47 1.42
CA ASP A 34 -6.41 11.52 0.98
C ASP A 34 -5.69 12.15 2.19
N GLY A 35 -4.40 12.48 2.07
CA GLY A 35 -3.72 13.18 3.18
C GLY A 35 -2.23 12.91 3.33
N SER A 36 -1.81 12.57 4.55
CA SER A 36 -0.45 12.08 4.82
C SER A 36 -0.52 10.81 5.65
N GLU A 37 -0.71 9.68 4.97
CA GLU A 37 -0.96 8.39 5.59
C GLU A 37 0.26 7.49 5.59
N GLU A 38 0.44 6.77 6.69
CA GLU A 38 1.46 5.74 6.83
C GLU A 38 0.76 4.37 6.79
N VAL A 39 0.90 3.66 5.68
CA VAL A 39 0.34 2.33 5.44
C VAL A 39 1.42 1.26 5.59
N SER A 40 1.16 0.27 6.45
CA SER A 40 2.02 -0.89 6.63
C SER A 40 1.21 -2.18 6.51
N VAL A 41 1.57 -3.03 5.57
CA VAL A 41 0.95 -4.35 5.36
C VAL A 41 2.02 -5.41 5.60
N GLY A 42 1.78 -6.29 6.57
CA GLY A 42 2.71 -7.37 6.92
C GLY A 42 2.54 -8.61 6.04
N ASP A 43 3.47 -9.56 6.15
CA ASP A 43 3.56 -10.77 5.31
C ASP A 43 2.23 -11.49 5.05
N GLY A 44 1.89 -11.64 3.77
CA GLY A 44 0.68 -12.31 3.32
C GLY A 44 0.93 -13.33 2.23
N VAL A 45 0.60 -14.60 2.51
CA VAL A 45 0.75 -15.70 1.54
C VAL A 45 -0.25 -15.62 0.36
N ARG A 46 -1.09 -14.58 0.28
CA ARG A 46 -2.19 -14.46 -0.69
C ARG A 46 -2.60 -12.99 -0.92
N SER A 47 -2.34 -12.48 -2.13
CA SER A 47 -3.04 -11.36 -2.79
C SER A 47 -3.62 -10.31 -1.85
N GLU A 48 -2.79 -9.35 -1.44
CA GLU A 48 -3.24 -8.13 -0.77
C GLU A 48 -3.41 -7.00 -1.79
N GLU A 49 -4.52 -6.26 -1.68
CA GLU A 49 -4.73 -5.03 -2.44
C GLU A 49 -4.58 -3.85 -1.49
N VAL A 50 -3.62 -2.97 -1.77
CA VAL A 50 -3.38 -1.73 -1.04
C VAL A 50 -3.71 -0.57 -1.94
N SER A 51 -4.60 0.32 -1.51
CA SER A 51 -4.96 1.53 -2.22
C SER A 51 -4.79 2.73 -1.30
N VAL A 52 -4.07 3.74 -1.73
CA VAL A 52 -4.00 5.02 -1.03
C VAL A 52 -4.48 6.14 -1.95
N GLY A 53 -5.07 7.18 -1.37
CA GLY A 53 -5.60 8.33 -2.11
C GLY A 53 -4.50 9.32 -2.51
N ASP A 54 -4.91 10.57 -2.67
CA ASP A 54 -4.03 11.66 -3.11
C ASP A 54 -3.37 12.36 -1.90
N GLY A 55 -2.08 12.72 -2.02
CA GLY A 55 -1.39 13.42 -0.94
C GLY A 55 0.08 13.07 -0.74
N GLY A 56 0.47 12.77 0.49
CA GLY A 56 1.84 12.50 0.92
C GLY A 56 1.91 11.18 1.68
N GLU A 57 1.76 10.08 0.96
CA GLU A 57 1.57 8.75 1.52
C GLU A 57 2.87 7.96 1.61
N GLU A 58 3.10 7.31 2.75
CA GLU A 58 4.15 6.31 2.94
C GLU A 58 3.51 4.93 2.96
N VAL A 59 3.77 4.10 1.96
CA VAL A 59 3.24 2.74 1.86
C VAL A 59 4.37 1.74 1.96
N SER A 60 4.32 0.87 2.97
CA SER A 60 5.24 -0.25 3.15
C SER A 60 4.47 -1.57 3.08
N VAL A 61 4.85 -2.43 2.14
CA VAL A 61 4.38 -3.81 2.06
C VAL A 61 5.56 -4.74 2.26
N ASP A 62 5.39 -5.77 3.09
CA ASP A 62 6.39 -6.82 3.34
C ASP A 62 6.41 -7.85 2.18
N ASP A 63 6.86 -9.09 2.42
CA ASP A 63 7.05 -10.14 1.40
C ASP A 63 5.73 -10.81 0.99
N GLY A 64 5.51 -10.99 -0.33
CA GLY A 64 4.27 -11.60 -0.80
C GLY A 64 3.93 -11.48 -2.29
N SER A 65 2.63 -11.43 -2.57
CA SER A 65 2.13 -11.01 -3.89
C SER A 65 1.06 -9.95 -3.69
N GLU A 66 1.46 -8.69 -3.80
CA GLU A 66 0.67 -7.52 -3.42
C GLU A 66 0.43 -6.62 -4.62
N GLU A 67 -0.80 -6.11 -4.73
CA GLU A 67 -1.15 -5.05 -5.66
C GLU A 67 -1.24 -3.74 -4.89
N VAL A 68 -0.28 -2.85 -5.08
CA VAL A 68 -0.25 -1.52 -4.45
C VAL A 68 -0.69 -0.49 -5.47
N SER A 69 -1.63 0.38 -5.12
CA SER A 69 -2.07 1.49 -5.93
C SER A 69 -2.04 2.78 -5.11
N ALA A 70 -1.17 3.72 -5.48
CA ALA A 70 -1.15 5.05 -4.89
C ALA A 70 -1.78 6.09 -5.85
N GLY A 71 -2.40 7.11 -5.27
CA GLY A 71 -3.01 8.23 -5.99
C GLY A 71 -1.98 9.21 -6.54
N ASP A 72 -2.41 10.46 -6.72
CA ASP A 72 -1.58 11.58 -7.17
C ASP A 72 -1.02 12.39 -5.99
N GLY A 73 0.24 12.86 -6.05
CA GLY A 73 0.88 13.37 -4.83
C GLY A 73 2.40 13.19 -4.70
N SER A 74 2.86 12.96 -3.48
CA SER A 74 4.26 12.70 -3.12
C SER A 74 4.31 11.42 -2.31
N GLU A 75 4.38 10.30 -3.02
CA GLU A 75 4.21 8.97 -2.47
C GLU A 75 5.56 8.28 -2.31
N GLU A 76 5.77 7.64 -1.16
CA GLU A 76 6.90 6.75 -0.93
C GLU A 76 6.37 5.32 -0.77
N VAL A 77 6.61 4.46 -1.76
CA VAL A 77 6.20 3.06 -1.74
C VAL A 77 7.43 2.16 -1.57
N SER A 78 7.47 1.41 -0.48
CA SER A 78 8.44 0.36 -0.23
C SER A 78 7.76 -1.00 -0.34
N ALA A 79 8.20 -1.81 -1.30
CA ALA A 79 7.78 -3.18 -1.46
C ALA A 79 8.89 -4.14 -1.03
N GLY A 80 8.51 -5.22 -0.36
CA GLY A 80 9.39 -6.29 0.07
C GLY A 80 9.91 -7.15 -1.07
N ASP A 81 10.22 -8.40 -0.76
CA ASP A 81 10.59 -9.42 -1.75
C ASP A 81 9.33 -10.19 -2.18
N GLY A 82 9.18 -10.44 -3.48
CA GLY A 82 8.03 -11.21 -3.98
C GLY A 82 7.59 -10.80 -5.38
N GLY A 83 6.28 -10.91 -5.63
CA GLY A 83 5.67 -10.67 -6.94
C GLY A 83 4.70 -9.49 -6.90
N GLU A 84 5.22 -8.31 -6.61
CA GLU A 84 4.42 -7.11 -6.36
C GLU A 84 4.14 -6.32 -7.64
N GLU A 85 2.92 -5.83 -7.74
CA GLU A 85 2.49 -4.91 -8.80
C GLU A 85 2.20 -3.56 -8.15
N VAL A 86 3.11 -2.60 -8.31
CA VAL A 86 2.99 -1.26 -7.74
C VAL A 86 2.54 -0.30 -8.82
N SER A 87 1.38 0.32 -8.65
CA SER A 87 0.88 1.41 -9.47
C SER A 87 0.91 2.70 -8.66
N VAL A 88 1.41 3.77 -9.25
CA VAL A 88 1.45 5.10 -8.62
C VAL A 88 0.92 6.14 -9.62
N GLY A 89 0.31 7.21 -9.12
CA GLY A 89 -0.31 8.25 -9.93
C GLY A 89 0.66 9.28 -10.49
N ASP A 90 0.21 10.53 -10.60
CA ASP A 90 1.00 11.71 -10.94
C ASP A 90 1.66 12.32 -9.70
N GLY A 91 2.96 12.64 -9.76
CA GLY A 91 3.53 13.58 -8.81
C GLY A 91 5.03 13.42 -8.56
N SER A 92 5.40 13.19 -7.29
CA SER A 92 6.76 12.89 -6.86
C SER A 92 6.76 11.54 -6.17
N GLU A 93 6.79 10.48 -6.98
CA GLU A 93 6.73 9.11 -6.48
C GLU A 93 8.14 8.51 -6.31
N GLU A 94 8.40 7.93 -5.13
CA GLU A 94 9.58 7.13 -4.85
C GLU A 94 9.15 5.67 -4.60
N VAL A 95 9.59 4.74 -5.45
CA VAL A 95 9.30 3.31 -5.29
C VAL A 95 10.60 2.54 -5.07
N SER A 96 10.68 1.79 -3.97
CA SER A 96 11.81 0.93 -3.60
C SER A 96 11.38 -0.52 -3.49
N ASP A 97 12.17 -1.44 -4.06
CA ASP A 97 11.95 -2.89 -3.97
C ASP A 97 13.05 -3.64 -3.21
N GLY A 98 12.68 -4.73 -2.53
CA GLY A 98 13.56 -5.56 -1.70
C GLY A 98 14.58 -6.41 -2.47
N GLY A 99 14.31 -6.74 -3.73
CA GLY A 99 15.25 -7.47 -4.58
C GLY A 99 14.68 -8.55 -5.49
N GLU A 100 13.41 -8.92 -5.32
CA GLU A 100 12.67 -9.83 -6.21
C GLU A 100 11.56 -9.06 -6.97
N GLU A 101 11.06 -9.60 -8.09
CA GLU A 101 10.39 -8.87 -9.19
C GLU A 101 9.25 -7.88 -8.81
N VAL A 102 9.57 -6.63 -8.46
CA VAL A 102 8.58 -5.55 -8.36
C VAL A 102 8.31 -4.93 -9.74
N ARG A 103 7.03 -4.87 -10.12
CA ARG A 103 6.57 -4.22 -11.35
C ARG A 103 5.92 -2.88 -11.04
N VAL A 104 6.67 -1.80 -11.26
CA VAL A 104 6.16 -0.44 -11.09
C VAL A 104 5.52 0.08 -12.39
N MET A 105 4.23 0.43 -12.34
CA MET A 105 3.43 0.96 -13.43
C MET A 105 2.88 2.34 -13.04
N GLY A 106 3.53 3.43 -13.46
CA GLY A 106 3.00 4.76 -13.12
C GLY A 106 4.01 5.88 -13.13
N VAL A 107 5.25 5.57 -12.71
CA VAL A 107 6.35 6.53 -12.62
C VAL A 107 6.64 7.21 -13.96
N ARG A 108 6.08 8.40 -14.12
CA ARG A 108 6.38 9.30 -15.23
C ARG A 108 7.52 10.21 -14.80
N ARG A 109 8.72 9.75 -15.14
CA ARG A 109 10.00 10.47 -14.96
C ARG A 109 9.96 11.95 -15.31
#